data_AF-A0A7C5WCF7-F1
#
_entry.id   AF-A0A7C5WCF7-F1
#
_cell.length_a   1.000
_cell.length_b   1.000
_cell.length_c   1.000
_cell.angle_alpha   90.00
_cell.angle_beta   90.00
_cell.angle_gamma   90.00
#
_symmetry.space_group_name_H-M   'P 1'
#
loop_
_entity.id
_entity.type
_entity.pdbx_description
1 polymer ?
#
loop_
_entity_poly.entity_id
_entity_poly.type
_entity_poly.pdbx_seq_one_letter_code
_entity_poly.pdbx_strand_id
1 'polypeptide(L)'
;MDGPSFVIGNIARGDDLWDRGEIIEEIWRVLEKGNILLKAPRRFGKSSIMYRLYEKPREGFIVVFQDTEGINDPVDFITTLLSGIQQHESTGDKFKRLLKK
;
A
#
# COMPACT_ATOMS: atom_id res chain seq x y z
N MET A 1 19.24 23.23 -2.09
CA MET A 1 18.11 22.77 -1.25
C MET A 1 16.92 22.78 -2.16
N ASP A 2 16.57 21.63 -2.72
CA ASP A 2 15.38 21.52 -3.55
C ASP A 2 14.19 21.33 -2.61
N GLY A 3 13.35 22.35 -2.53
CA GLY A 3 12.09 22.29 -1.81
C GLY A 3 11.10 21.35 -2.51
N PRO A 4 9.99 20.98 -1.84
CA PRO A 4 9.03 20.04 -2.39
C PRO A 4 8.45 20.54 -3.71
N SER A 5 8.50 19.69 -4.74
CA SER A 5 7.90 20.00 -6.05
C SER A 5 6.40 19.72 -6.00
N PHE A 6 5.59 20.73 -5.69
CA PHE A 6 4.13 20.61 -5.75
C PHE A 6 3.65 20.52 -7.21
N VAL A 7 3.70 19.31 -7.77
CA VAL A 7 3.15 19.02 -9.11
C VAL A 7 1.64 18.79 -8.98
N ILE A 8 0.84 19.70 -9.55
CA ILE A 8 -0.62 19.58 -9.60
C ILE A 8 -0.98 18.36 -10.44
N GLY A 9 -1.30 17.24 -9.78
CA GLY A 9 -1.84 16.05 -10.45
C GLY A 9 -1.18 14.73 -10.06
N ASN A 10 0.03 14.75 -9.50
CA ASN A 10 0.72 13.53 -9.10
C ASN A 10 0.33 13.09 -7.69
N ILE A 11 0.39 11.79 -7.45
CA ILE A 11 0.24 11.22 -6.11
C ILE A 11 1.49 11.58 -5.32
N ALA A 12 1.34 12.31 -4.21
CA ALA A 12 2.45 12.62 -3.31
C ALA A 12 3.02 11.32 -2.72
N ARG A 13 4.35 11.18 -2.73
CA ARG A 13 5.10 9.98 -2.30
C ARG A 13 6.36 10.37 -1.56
N GLY A 14 7.01 9.40 -0.91
CA GLY A 14 8.29 9.62 -0.26
C GLY A 14 8.23 10.79 0.74
N ASP A 15 9.07 11.79 0.50
CA ASP A 15 9.20 12.98 1.35
C ASP A 15 8.23 14.11 0.95
N ASP A 16 7.59 14.03 -0.23
CA ASP A 16 6.53 14.96 -0.64
C ASP A 16 5.20 14.68 0.08
N LEU A 17 5.07 13.52 0.74
CA LEU A 17 3.90 13.20 1.58
C LEU A 17 4.02 13.88 2.95
N TRP A 18 3.63 15.16 2.98
CA TRP A 18 3.69 15.97 4.18
C TRP A 18 2.60 15.63 5.20
N ASP A 19 2.97 15.64 6.49
CA ASP A 19 2.06 15.64 7.64
C ASP A 19 0.99 14.54 7.62
N ARG A 20 1.43 13.28 7.55
CA ARG A 20 0.55 12.09 7.61
C ARG A 20 0.99 11.05 8.64
N GLY A 21 1.95 11.36 9.50
CA GLY A 21 2.51 10.39 10.45
C GLY A 21 1.46 9.78 11.38
N GLU A 22 0.62 10.61 12.01
CA GLU A 22 -0.38 10.15 12.98
C GLU A 22 -1.43 9.22 12.34
N ILE A 23 -1.96 9.59 11.18
CA ILE A 23 -2.94 8.76 10.46
C ILE A 23 -2.34 7.45 9.96
N ILE A 24 -1.06 7.43 9.56
CA ILE A 24 -0.35 6.21 9.18
C ILE A 24 -0.22 5.26 10.36
N GLU A 25 0.17 5.77 11.54
CA GLU A 25 0.26 4.95 12.75
C GLU A 25 -1.10 4.43 13.21
N GLU A 26 -2.16 5.25 13.10
CA GLU A 26 -3.53 4.80 13.36
C GLU A 26 -3.94 3.67 12.41
N ILE A 27 -3.64 3.80 11.12
CA ILE A 27 -3.92 2.76 10.14
C ILE A 27 -3.21 1.46 10.51
N TRP A 28 -1.91 1.48 10.83
CA TRP A 28 -1.22 0.26 11.24
C TRP A 28 -1.86 -0.40 12.48
N ARG A 29 -2.21 0.39 13.50
CA ARG A 29 -2.88 -0.12 14.70
C ARG A 29 -4.24 -0.77 14.42
N VAL A 30 -5.00 -0.24 13.47
CA VAL A 30 -6.29 -0.83 13.10
C VAL A 30 -6.10 -2.08 12.23
N LEU A 31 -5.09 -2.10 11.35
CA LEU A 31 -4.76 -3.27 10.51
C LEU A 31 -4.32 -4.49 11.33
N GLU A 32 -3.78 -4.30 12.54
CA GLU A 32 -3.50 -5.41 13.47
C GLU A 32 -4.77 -6.17 13.91
N LYS A 33 -5.95 -5.54 13.81
CA LYS A 33 -7.22 -6.09 14.29
C LYS A 33 -8.20 -6.41 13.16
N GLY A 34 -8.02 -5.86 11.96
CA GLY A 34 -8.93 -6.08 10.84
C GLY A 34 -8.76 -5.11 9.68
N ASN A 35 -9.88 -4.77 9.05
CA ASN A 35 -9.91 -4.04 7.78
C ASN A 35 -10.19 -2.54 7.97
N ILE A 36 -9.74 -1.72 7.01
CA ILE A 36 -9.95 -0.28 7.00
C ILE A 36 -10.58 0.16 5.69
N LEU A 37 -11.54 1.09 5.78
CA LEU A 37 -12.10 1.80 4.64
C LEU A 37 -11.70 3.28 4.71
N LEU A 38 -10.92 3.74 3.74
CA LEU A 38 -10.51 5.14 3.65
C LEU A 38 -11.58 5.97 2.93
N LYS A 39 -12.33 6.80 3.67
CA LYS A 39 -13.38 7.68 3.12
C LYS A 39 -12.92 9.15 3.08
N ALA A 40 -12.77 9.70 1.87
CA ALA A 40 -12.49 11.13 1.65
C ALA A 40 -12.75 11.51 0.17
N PRO A 41 -12.91 12.81 -0.18
CA PRO A 41 -13.08 13.26 -1.57
C PRO A 41 -11.88 12.92 -2.50
N ARG A 42 -12.08 13.04 -3.82
CA ARG A 42 -10.99 12.85 -4.81
C ARG A 42 -9.85 13.83 -4.53
N ARG A 43 -8.60 13.38 -4.69
CA ARG A 43 -7.35 14.14 -4.43
C ARG A 43 -7.05 14.56 -2.99
N PHE A 44 -7.73 13.98 -1.99
CA PHE A 44 -7.37 14.16 -0.56
C PHE A 44 -6.12 13.38 -0.10
N GLY A 45 -5.43 12.66 -0.99
CA GLY A 45 -4.20 11.92 -0.65
C GLY A 45 -4.42 10.51 -0.09
N LYS A 46 -5.60 9.91 -0.28
CA LYS A 46 -5.85 8.50 0.10
C LYS A 46 -4.87 7.55 -0.57
N SER A 47 -4.69 7.66 -1.89
CA SER A 47 -3.72 6.84 -2.63
C SER A 47 -2.29 7.08 -2.15
N SER A 48 -1.93 8.33 -1.80
CA SER A 48 -0.63 8.63 -1.20
C SER A 48 -0.39 7.90 0.11
N ILE A 49 -1.40 7.85 0.98
CA ILE A 49 -1.35 7.08 2.23
C ILE A 49 -1.16 5.59 1.92
N MET A 50 -1.93 5.02 0.97
CA MET A 50 -1.77 3.62 0.57
C MET A 50 -0.36 3.32 0.03
N TYR A 51 0.20 4.19 -0.81
CA TYR A 51 1.57 4.04 -1.29
C TYR A 51 2.59 4.14 -0.16
N ARG A 52 2.38 4.99 0.84
CA ARG A 52 3.28 5.07 1.99
C ARG A 52 3.33 3.77 2.79
N LEU A 53 2.19 3.10 2.97
CA LEU A 53 2.11 1.78 3.63
C LEU A 53 2.82 0.71 2.78
N TYR A 54 2.65 0.77 1.46
CA TYR A 54 3.31 -0.14 0.52
C TYR A 54 4.83 0.06 0.43
N GLU A 55 5.30 1.30 0.39
CA GLU A 55 6.72 1.65 0.28
C GLU A 55 7.48 1.47 1.60
N LYS A 56 6.77 1.56 2.74
CA LYS A 56 7.33 1.38 4.09
C LYS A 56 6.49 0.37 4.88
N PRO A 57 6.51 -0.92 4.51
CA PRO A 57 5.76 -1.95 5.21
C PRO A 57 6.29 -2.12 6.64
N ARG A 58 5.37 -2.35 7.59
CA ARG A 58 5.74 -2.67 8.98
C ARG A 58 6.15 -4.14 9.10
N GLU A 59 7.04 -4.43 10.05
CA GLU A 59 7.36 -5.81 10.41
C GLU A 59 6.08 -6.60 10.75
N GLY A 60 6.02 -7.86 10.32
CA GLY A 60 4.84 -8.72 10.47
C GLY A 60 3.79 -8.56 9.36
N PHE A 61 3.94 -7.59 8.45
CA PHE A 61 3.02 -7.39 7.33
C PHE A 61 3.65 -7.74 5.99
N ILE A 62 2.90 -8.47 5.16
CA ILE A 62 3.13 -8.54 3.72
C ILE A 62 2.17 -7.54 3.09
N VAL A 63 2.70 -6.53 2.42
CA VAL A 63 1.88 -5.49 1.77
C VAL A 63 1.85 -5.75 0.27
N VAL A 64 0.65 -5.95 -0.24
CA VAL A 64 0.35 -6.07 -1.68
C VAL A 64 -0.46 -4.85 -2.08
N PHE A 65 0.01 -4.14 -3.11
CA PHE A 65 -0.75 -3.04 -3.69
C PHE A 65 -1.39 -3.52 -4.98
N GLN A 66 -2.72 -3.43 -5.05
CA GLN A 66 -3.49 -3.81 -6.23
C GLN A 66 -4.41 -2.66 -6.62
N ASP A 67 -4.24 -2.17 -7.85
CA ASP A 67 -5.22 -1.27 -8.45
C ASP A 67 -6.39 -2.10 -9.00
N THR A 68 -7.60 -1.69 -8.66
CA THR A 68 -8.85 -2.35 -9.06
C THR A 68 -9.75 -1.42 -9.85
N GLU A 69 -9.28 -0.21 -10.18
CA GLU A 69 -10.02 0.72 -11.03
C GLU A 69 -10.25 0.08 -12.42
N GLY A 70 -11.51 0.09 -12.87
CA GLY A 70 -11.88 -0.48 -14.16
C GLY A 70 -12.18 -1.99 -14.17
N ILE A 71 -12.03 -2.70 -13.05
CA ILE A 71 -12.52 -4.09 -12.92
C ILE A 71 -14.04 -4.05 -12.70
N ASN A 72 -14.78 -4.72 -13.60
CA ASN A 72 -16.25 -4.73 -13.56
C ASN A 72 -16.85 -6.13 -13.34
N ASP A 73 -16.00 -7.17 -13.28
CA ASP A 73 -16.42 -8.55 -13.09
C ASP A 73 -15.83 -9.14 -11.78
N PRO A 74 -16.64 -9.86 -10.96
CA PRO A 74 -16.15 -10.46 -9.72
C PRO A 74 -15.05 -11.51 -9.89
N VAL A 75 -15.07 -12.29 -10.98
CA VAL A 75 -14.05 -13.31 -11.24
C VAL A 75 -12.72 -12.63 -11.59
N ASP A 76 -12.77 -11.57 -12.39
CA ASP A 76 -11.59 -10.76 -12.71
C ASP A 76 -11.01 -10.11 -11.45
N PHE A 77 -11.86 -9.62 -10.54
CA PHE A 77 -11.41 -9.08 -9.25
C PHE A 77 -10.65 -10.12 -8.42
N ILE A 78 -11.24 -11.32 -8.23
CA ILE A 78 -10.63 -12.38 -7.43
C ILE A 78 -9.33 -12.86 -8.08
N THR A 79 -9.31 -13.05 -9.39
CA THR A 79 -8.13 -13.51 -10.14
C THR A 79 -6.99 -12.49 -10.05
N THR A 80 -7.31 -11.21 -10.18
CA THR A 80 -6.35 -10.11 -10.05
C THR A 80 -5.77 -10.05 -8.63
N LEU A 81 -6.61 -10.18 -7.60
CA LEU A 81 -6.18 -10.19 -6.21
C LEU A 81 -5.23 -11.36 -5.91
N LEU A 82 -5.61 -12.58 -6.31
CA LEU A 82 -4.78 -13.78 -6.11
C LEU A 82 -3.44 -13.68 -6.84
N SER A 83 -3.45 -13.14 -8.06
CA SER A 83 -2.22 -12.93 -8.84
C SER A 83 -1.28 -11.94 -8.14
N GLY A 84 -1.81 -10.86 -7.56
CA GLY A 84 -1.03 -9.89 -6.79
C GLY A 84 -0.38 -10.52 -5.56
N ILE A 85 -1.11 -11.37 -4.84
CA ILE A 85 -0.58 -12.12 -3.68
C ILE A 85 0.51 -13.10 -4.14
N GLN A 86 0.28 -13.89 -5.18
CA GLN A 86 1.23 -14.88 -5.68
C GLN A 86 2.56 -14.25 -6.14
N GLN A 87 2.51 -13.10 -6.82
CA GLN A 87 3.72 -12.39 -7.23
C GLN A 87 4.58 -12.00 -6.02
N HIS A 88 3.95 -11.58 -4.92
CA HIS A 88 4.63 -11.32 -3.66
C HIS A 88 5.05 -12.59 -2.91
N GLU A 89 4.32 -13.70 -3.02
CA GLU A 89 4.63 -15.00 -2.40
C GLU A 89 5.65 -15.85 -3.16
N SER A 90 5.92 -15.57 -4.44
CA SER A 90 7.04 -16.17 -5.19
C SER A 90 8.42 -15.92 -4.54
N THR A 91 8.43 -15.13 -3.47
CA THR A 91 9.08 -15.33 -2.15
C THR A 91 9.21 -16.79 -1.62
N GLY A 92 8.87 -17.86 -2.35
CA GLY A 92 9.40 -19.21 -2.09
C GLY A 92 10.94 -19.20 -1.92
N ASP A 93 11.59 -18.21 -2.51
CA ASP A 93 13.03 -17.93 -2.37
C ASP A 93 13.44 -17.12 -1.13
N LYS A 94 12.61 -16.25 -0.51
CA LYS A 94 12.99 -15.65 0.80
C LYS A 94 12.75 -16.62 1.95
N PHE A 95 11.77 -17.51 1.83
CA PHE A 95 11.51 -18.57 2.81
C PHE A 95 12.71 -19.54 2.94
N LYS A 96 13.33 -19.94 1.82
CA LYS A 96 14.59 -20.70 1.82
C LYS A 96 15.79 -19.92 2.41
N ARG A 97 15.77 -18.60 2.35
CA ARG A 97 16.85 -17.71 2.83
C ARG A 97 16.80 -17.49 4.35
N LEU A 98 15.60 -17.52 4.93
CA LEU A 98 15.38 -17.48 6.38
C LEU A 98 15.66 -18.83 7.06
N LEU A 99 15.42 -19.96 6.37
CA LEU A 99 15.72 -21.31 6.86
C LEU A 99 17.20 -21.73 6.73
N LYS A 100 18.07 -20.86 6.20
CA LYS A 100 19.52 -21.07 6.06
C LYS A 100 20.37 -20.22 7.01
N LYS A 101 19.78 -19.65 8.06
CA LYS A 101 20.49 -18.93 9.11
C LYS A 101 20.38 -19.64 10.45
#